data_AF-A0AA39AH93-F1
#
_entry.id   AF-A0AA39AH93-F1
#
_cell.length_a   1.000
_cell.length_b   1.000
_cell.length_c   1.000
_cell.angle_alpha   90.00
_cell.angle_beta   90.00
_cell.angle_gamma   90.00
#
_symmetry.space_group_name_H-M   'P 1'
#
loop_
_entity.id
_entity.type
_entity.pdbx_description
1 polymer ?
#
loop_
_entity_poly.entity_id
_entity_poly.type
_entity_poly.pdbx_seq_one_letter_code
_entity_poly.pdbx_strand_id
1 'polypeptide(L)'
;MGVVNTALSMMAYDYPTEKLSVYVSDDGGSKLTLFAFMEAARFATHWLPFCRKNKVVERCPEAYFESNPSSWFPETDQIKLMYETMKIKVESVVEKGTIPHDHITNEQEKQAVSRWTDEFTQANHPAVVQVLLEGSKDRDITGHTMPNLVYVSREKRPGSPHHFKAGALNVLIRVSATMTNAPVVLTLDSDMHSNDPQTPLRALCYLLDPDMDPNLGFVQFPQAFHGINKNDIYAGECIHVYQIHPIGMDGLAGPFHVGTGCFFRREVFSGVPSRTPGLSSDHLVSKSIGNKEVLASAHHVAAWNYENQTNWGTKIGYRYGSLCEDYFTGYRLHCEGWKSIFCNPKRPAFLGRAPINLNVCLSQSKRWGVGLLEVGFFKHSPIVFGLMEIGPLMGLCYANYAFRPLWSIPITIYAFLPQLALLKGVSIFPKVCVHSSISIIDFRL
;
A
#
# COMPACT_ATOMS: atom_id res chain seq x y z
N MET A 1 9.49 -14.64 -1.49
CA MET A 1 10.53 -13.61 -1.23
C MET A 1 10.03 -12.17 -1.33
N GLY A 2 9.29 -11.75 -2.35
CA GLY A 2 8.92 -10.33 -2.56
C GLY A 2 8.43 -9.58 -1.31
N VAL A 3 7.42 -10.10 -0.60
CA VAL A 3 6.89 -9.48 0.63
C VAL A 3 7.90 -9.40 1.78
N VAL A 4 8.82 -10.37 1.88
CA VAL A 4 9.90 -10.37 2.88
C VAL A 4 10.90 -9.26 2.58
N ASN A 5 11.29 -9.10 1.32
CA ASN A 5 12.19 -8.03 0.88
C ASN A 5 11.58 -6.64 1.14
N THR A 6 10.29 -6.48 0.84
CA THR A 6 9.53 -5.27 1.16
C THR A 6 9.58 -4.96 2.66
N ALA A 7 9.25 -5.91 3.53
CA ALA A 7 9.27 -5.68 4.97
C ALA A 7 10.66 -5.38 5.52
N LEU A 8 11.71 -6.10 5.06
CA LEU A 8 13.10 -5.83 5.45
C LEU A 8 13.54 -4.43 5.05
N SER A 9 13.12 -3.94 3.87
CA SER A 9 13.40 -2.57 3.43
C SER A 9 12.73 -1.52 4.33
N MET A 10 11.51 -1.79 4.82
CA MET A 10 10.81 -0.91 5.77
C MET A 10 11.49 -0.90 7.13
N MET A 11 11.90 -2.06 7.63
CA MET A 11 12.55 -2.18 8.94
C MET A 11 13.90 -1.46 8.99
N ALA A 12 14.51 -1.17 7.84
CA ALA A 12 15.81 -0.53 7.69
C ALA A 12 15.72 0.98 7.33
N TYR A 13 14.62 1.65 7.66
CA TYR A 13 14.53 3.11 7.53
C TYR A 13 15.55 3.85 8.42
N ASP A 14 15.91 5.06 8.01
CA ASP A 14 16.68 6.01 8.82
C ASP A 14 15.75 6.68 9.84
N TYR A 15 15.19 5.86 10.74
CA TYR A 15 14.23 6.25 11.77
C TYR A 15 14.56 5.53 13.08
N PRO A 16 14.29 6.13 14.26
CA PRO A 16 14.55 5.46 15.53
C PRO A 16 13.81 4.11 15.60
N THR A 17 14.54 3.03 15.83
CA THR A 17 14.01 1.67 15.69
C THR A 17 12.92 1.38 16.71
N GLU A 18 13.02 1.95 17.91
CA GLU A 18 12.03 1.85 18.98
C GLU A 18 10.69 2.55 18.65
N LYS A 19 10.68 3.43 17.64
CA LYS A 19 9.48 4.13 17.16
C LYS A 19 8.89 3.51 15.89
N LEU A 20 9.56 2.51 15.32
CA LEU A 20 9.16 1.86 14.07
C LEU A 20 8.51 0.50 14.36
N SER A 21 7.33 0.29 13.82
CA SER A 21 6.61 -0.98 13.89
C SER A 21 6.11 -1.39 12.51
N VAL A 22 6.44 -2.60 12.09
CA VAL A 22 6.01 -3.17 10.81
C VAL A 22 4.96 -4.24 11.09
N TYR A 23 3.77 -4.04 10.54
CA TYR A 23 2.67 -5.00 10.60
C TYR A 23 2.45 -5.60 9.23
N VAL A 24 2.44 -6.93 9.15
CA VAL A 24 2.24 -7.66 7.89
C VAL A 24 0.91 -8.38 7.95
N SER A 25 0.03 -8.08 7.01
CA SER A 25 -1.21 -8.83 6.85
C SER A 25 -1.04 -9.99 5.86
N ASP A 26 -1.47 -11.17 6.26
CA ASP A 26 -1.60 -12.34 5.40
C ASP A 26 -3.07 -12.78 5.32
N ASP A 27 -3.72 -12.35 4.24
CA ASP A 27 -5.10 -12.70 3.96
C ASP A 27 -5.27 -14.16 3.49
N GLY A 28 -4.18 -14.82 3.06
CA GLY A 28 -4.19 -16.24 2.75
C GLY A 28 -4.14 -17.13 3.99
N GLY A 29 -3.67 -16.58 5.11
CA GLY A 29 -3.48 -17.32 6.36
C GLY A 29 -2.53 -18.50 6.17
N SER A 30 -1.39 -18.30 5.54
CA SER A 30 -0.45 -19.38 5.25
C SER A 30 0.65 -19.46 6.31
N LYS A 31 0.81 -20.65 6.92
CA LYS A 31 1.95 -20.94 7.81
C LYS A 31 3.31 -20.75 7.14
N LEU A 32 3.36 -20.88 5.80
CA LEU A 32 4.59 -20.68 5.03
C LEU A 32 4.97 -19.20 4.97
N THR A 33 3.98 -18.29 4.91
CA THR A 33 4.23 -16.84 5.02
C THR A 33 4.76 -16.51 6.41
N LEU A 34 4.13 -17.04 7.47
CA LEU A 34 4.61 -16.84 8.84
C LEU A 34 6.07 -17.32 9.00
N PHE A 35 6.37 -18.52 8.48
CA PHE A 35 7.73 -19.06 8.48
C PHE A 35 8.72 -18.17 7.73
N ALA A 36 8.36 -17.68 6.55
CA ALA A 36 9.20 -16.75 5.80
C ALA A 36 9.54 -15.49 6.61
N PHE A 37 8.59 -14.99 7.42
CA PHE A 37 8.81 -13.86 8.30
C PHE A 37 9.61 -14.18 9.57
N MET A 38 9.56 -15.43 10.06
CA MET A 38 10.47 -15.89 11.12
C MET A 38 11.92 -15.88 10.63
N GLU A 39 12.17 -16.39 9.42
CA GLU A 39 13.50 -16.33 8.81
C GLU A 39 13.95 -14.88 8.53
N ALA A 40 13.03 -14.03 8.05
CA ALA A 40 13.27 -12.61 7.85
C ALA A 40 13.66 -11.90 9.16
N ALA A 41 12.98 -12.20 10.27
CA ALA A 41 13.29 -11.65 11.58
C ALA A 41 14.72 -12.00 12.01
N ARG A 42 15.17 -13.25 11.78
CA ARG A 42 16.56 -13.66 12.06
C ARG A 42 17.55 -12.93 11.16
N PHE A 43 17.31 -12.87 9.85
CA PHE A 43 18.20 -12.13 8.94
C PHE A 43 18.25 -10.63 9.26
N ALA A 44 17.13 -10.03 9.67
CA ALA A 44 17.05 -8.61 10.03
C ALA A 44 18.06 -8.21 11.10
N THR A 45 18.36 -9.08 12.07
CA THR A 45 19.36 -8.83 13.14
C THR A 45 20.77 -8.57 12.62
N HIS A 46 21.08 -8.96 11.38
CA HIS A 46 22.35 -8.71 10.70
C HIS A 46 22.20 -7.65 9.60
N TRP A 47 21.08 -7.68 8.86
CA TRP A 47 20.81 -6.74 7.77
C TRP A 47 20.68 -5.30 8.24
N LEU A 48 19.89 -5.04 9.28
CA LEU A 48 19.64 -3.68 9.79
C LEU A 48 20.93 -2.98 10.28
N PRO A 49 21.76 -3.60 11.14
CA PRO A 49 23.01 -2.95 11.56
C PRO A 49 24.01 -2.79 10.41
N PHE A 50 24.10 -3.76 9.48
CA PHE A 50 24.90 -3.61 8.26
C PHE A 50 24.47 -2.37 7.46
N CYS A 51 23.16 -2.26 7.22
CA CYS A 51 22.53 -1.12 6.59
C CYS A 51 22.90 0.20 7.29
N ARG A 52 22.72 0.28 8.61
CA ARG A 52 22.98 1.49 9.41
C ARG A 52 24.46 1.88 9.38
N LYS A 53 25.36 0.91 9.65
CA LYS A 53 26.82 1.10 9.69
C LYS A 53 27.35 1.67 8.38
N ASN A 54 26.91 1.09 7.27
CA ASN A 54 27.44 1.39 5.94
C ASN A 54 26.63 2.46 5.19
N LYS A 55 25.58 3.03 5.80
CA LYS A 55 24.69 4.04 5.18
C LYS A 55 24.15 3.60 3.81
N VAL A 56 23.83 2.31 3.69
CA VAL A 56 23.31 1.71 2.46
C VAL A 56 22.03 2.45 2.04
N VAL A 57 21.92 2.95 0.82
CA VAL A 57 20.67 3.61 0.38
C VAL A 57 19.64 2.58 -0.08
N GLU A 58 20.07 1.54 -0.82
CA GLU A 58 19.21 0.47 -1.31
C GLU A 58 18.93 -0.54 -0.19
N ARG A 59 17.80 -0.38 0.52
CA ARG A 59 17.47 -1.16 1.72
C ARG A 59 16.75 -2.48 1.42
N CYS A 60 16.26 -2.66 0.19
CA CYS A 60 15.70 -3.92 -0.27
C CYS A 60 16.85 -4.91 -0.53
N PRO A 61 16.95 -6.03 0.22
CA PRO A 61 18.09 -6.94 0.08
C PRO A 61 18.26 -7.47 -1.34
N GLU A 62 17.16 -7.88 -1.99
CA GLU A 62 17.18 -8.38 -3.38
C GLU A 62 17.73 -7.32 -4.34
N ALA A 63 17.22 -6.09 -4.28
CA ALA A 63 17.71 -5.00 -5.13
C ALA A 63 19.18 -4.64 -4.83
N TYR A 64 19.58 -4.65 -3.55
CA TYR A 64 20.95 -4.37 -3.15
C TYR A 64 21.93 -5.44 -3.68
N PHE A 65 21.61 -6.73 -3.57
CA PHE A 65 22.50 -7.80 -4.01
C PHE A 65 22.50 -8.05 -5.53
N GLU A 66 21.50 -7.53 -6.25
CA GLU A 66 21.47 -7.44 -7.72
C GLU A 66 22.28 -6.25 -8.26
N SER A 67 22.63 -5.28 -7.40
CA SER A 67 23.41 -4.10 -7.78
C SER A 67 24.89 -4.42 -8.06
N ASN A 68 25.61 -3.43 -8.61
CA ASN A 68 27.01 -3.62 -9.04
C ASN A 68 27.93 -3.98 -7.85
N PRO A 69 28.67 -5.10 -7.92
CA PRO A 69 29.61 -5.51 -6.87
C PRO A 69 30.68 -4.48 -6.51
N SER A 70 31.01 -3.55 -7.42
CA SER A 70 31.96 -2.46 -7.12
C SER A 70 31.48 -1.50 -6.03
N SER A 71 30.19 -1.52 -5.70
CA SER A 71 29.58 -0.71 -4.64
C SER A 71 29.53 -1.40 -3.27
N TRP A 72 30.03 -2.64 -3.18
CA TRP A 72 29.91 -3.46 -1.98
C TRP A 72 30.99 -3.17 -0.94
N PHE A 73 30.57 -3.23 0.32
CA PHE A 73 31.44 -3.16 1.49
C PHE A 73 32.14 -4.50 1.75
N PRO A 74 33.28 -4.54 2.45
CA PRO A 74 34.02 -5.78 2.73
C PRO A 74 33.18 -6.90 3.37
N GLU A 75 32.21 -6.55 4.23
CA GLU A 75 31.35 -7.53 4.89
C GLU A 75 30.15 -7.99 4.03
N THR A 76 29.99 -7.42 2.82
CA THR A 76 28.81 -7.67 1.97
C THR A 76 28.66 -9.13 1.58
N ASP A 77 29.76 -9.83 1.28
CA ASP A 77 29.72 -11.23 0.86
C ASP A 77 29.15 -12.13 1.97
N GLN A 78 29.49 -11.86 3.23
CA GLN A 78 28.95 -12.59 4.37
C GLN A 78 27.44 -12.35 4.50
N ILE A 79 26.99 -11.10 4.41
CA ILE A 79 25.57 -10.76 4.51
C ILE A 79 24.79 -11.33 3.31
N LYS A 80 25.39 -11.32 2.11
CA LYS A 80 24.82 -11.93 0.91
C LYS A 80 24.63 -13.44 1.09
N LEU A 81 25.63 -14.14 1.62
CA LEU A 81 25.52 -15.57 1.91
C LEU A 81 24.37 -15.86 2.88
N MET A 82 24.18 -15.03 3.91
CA MET A 82 23.06 -15.16 4.85
C MET A 82 21.71 -14.93 4.18
N TYR A 83 21.61 -13.92 3.30
CA TYR A 83 20.41 -13.64 2.52
C TYR A 83 20.05 -14.79 1.58
N GLU A 84 21.03 -15.31 0.82
CA GLU A 84 20.80 -16.43 -0.10
C GLU A 84 20.43 -17.71 0.66
N THR A 85 21.05 -17.96 1.81
CA THR A 85 20.69 -19.09 2.68
C THR A 85 19.24 -18.98 3.15
N MET A 86 18.82 -17.79 3.62
CA MET A 86 17.44 -17.51 3.99
C MET A 86 16.49 -17.73 2.80
N LYS A 87 16.83 -17.18 1.64
CA LYS A 87 16.04 -17.26 0.40
C LYS A 87 15.81 -18.71 -0.03
N ILE A 88 16.88 -19.49 -0.14
CA ILE A 88 16.81 -20.92 -0.50
C ILE A 88 15.97 -21.70 0.51
N LYS A 89 16.14 -21.44 1.81
CA LYS A 89 15.36 -22.11 2.86
C LYS A 89 13.87 -21.81 2.75
N VAL A 90 13.51 -20.54 2.57
CA VAL A 90 12.11 -20.11 2.39
C VAL A 90 11.53 -20.70 1.11
N GLU A 91 12.24 -20.64 -0.01
CA GLU A 91 11.79 -21.17 -1.30
C GLU A 91 11.58 -22.69 -1.23
N SER A 92 12.50 -23.43 -0.59
CA SER A 92 12.34 -24.88 -0.39
C SER A 92 11.11 -25.24 0.44
N VAL A 93 10.83 -24.48 1.51
CA VAL A 93 9.64 -24.68 2.36
C VAL A 93 8.35 -24.37 1.59
N VAL A 94 8.36 -23.30 0.79
CA VAL A 94 7.22 -22.93 -0.04
C VAL A 94 6.95 -23.99 -1.11
N GLU A 95 8.00 -24.49 -1.78
CA GLU A 95 7.89 -25.54 -2.79
C GLU A 95 7.38 -26.86 -2.20
N LYS A 96 7.87 -27.26 -1.03
CA LYS A 96 7.43 -28.48 -0.32
C LYS A 96 6.06 -28.35 0.34
N GLY A 97 5.55 -27.14 0.52
CA GLY A 97 4.28 -26.87 1.21
C GLY A 97 4.28 -27.21 2.72
N THR A 98 5.43 -27.57 3.29
CA THR A 98 5.56 -28.05 4.67
C THR A 98 6.83 -27.49 5.30
N ILE A 99 6.77 -27.23 6.61
CA ILE A 99 7.90 -26.69 7.39
C ILE A 99 8.60 -27.88 8.07
N PRO A 100 9.85 -28.20 7.70
CA PRO A 100 10.64 -29.23 8.37
C PRO A 100 10.84 -28.93 9.86
N HIS A 101 10.82 -29.97 10.70
CA HIS A 101 10.95 -29.81 12.16
C HIS A 101 12.28 -29.18 12.59
N ASP A 102 13.36 -29.46 11.87
CA ASP A 102 14.70 -28.90 12.09
C ASP A 102 14.78 -27.39 11.79
N HIS A 103 13.81 -26.84 11.05
CA HIS A 103 13.75 -25.41 10.77
C HIS A 103 13.05 -24.60 11.88
N ILE A 104 12.37 -25.27 12.81
CA ILE A 104 11.74 -24.66 13.99
C ILE A 104 12.76 -24.69 15.13
N THR A 105 13.20 -23.52 15.55
CA THR A 105 14.38 -23.37 16.42
C THR A 105 14.04 -23.25 17.90
N ASN A 106 12.81 -22.89 18.24
CA ASN A 106 12.39 -22.67 19.62
C ASN A 106 10.91 -23.02 19.85
N GLU A 107 10.52 -23.16 21.11
CA GLU A 107 9.15 -23.53 21.50
C GLU A 107 8.12 -22.45 21.13
N GLN A 108 8.50 -21.17 21.06
CA GLN A 108 7.59 -20.10 20.63
C GLN A 108 7.20 -20.26 19.16
N GLU A 109 8.17 -20.55 18.29
CA GLU A 109 7.93 -20.83 16.87
C GLU A 109 7.08 -22.08 16.69
N LYS A 110 7.37 -23.13 17.46
CA LYS A 110 6.57 -24.37 17.46
C LYS A 110 5.11 -24.09 17.84
N GLN A 111 4.88 -23.32 18.89
CA GLN A 111 3.54 -22.91 19.33
C GLN A 111 2.84 -21.98 18.31
N ALA A 112 3.60 -21.14 17.60
CA ALA A 112 3.04 -20.27 16.57
C ALA A 112 2.57 -21.09 15.35
N VAL A 113 3.40 -22.03 14.87
CA VAL A 113 3.09 -22.89 13.73
C VAL A 113 1.99 -23.91 14.05
N SER A 114 1.89 -24.37 15.30
CA SER A 114 0.85 -25.33 15.72
C SER A 114 -0.58 -24.79 15.67
N ARG A 115 -0.77 -23.49 15.40
CA ARG A 115 -2.11 -22.88 15.19
C ARG A 115 -2.77 -23.33 13.90
N TRP A 116 -1.99 -23.83 12.93
CA TRP A 116 -2.49 -24.39 11.68
C TRP A 116 -2.85 -25.86 11.85
N THR A 117 -4.06 -26.10 12.37
CA THR A 117 -4.66 -27.43 12.48
C THR A 117 -5.21 -27.91 11.13
N ASP A 118 -5.69 -29.16 11.07
CA ASP A 118 -6.28 -29.72 9.85
C ASP A 118 -7.59 -28.98 9.44
N GLU A 119 -8.27 -28.32 10.37
CA GLU A 119 -9.44 -27.49 10.08
C GLU A 119 -9.09 -26.08 9.58
N PHE A 120 -7.82 -25.67 9.67
CA PHE A 120 -7.38 -24.35 9.23
C PHE A 120 -7.35 -24.30 7.69
N THR A 121 -8.28 -23.54 7.13
CA THR A 121 -8.35 -23.31 5.67
C THR A 121 -8.32 -21.83 5.38
N GLN A 122 -7.97 -21.42 4.16
CA GLN A 122 -7.99 -20.02 3.74
C GLN A 122 -9.36 -19.33 3.94
N ALA A 123 -10.46 -20.09 3.93
CA ALA A 123 -11.82 -19.57 4.09
C ALA A 123 -12.37 -19.70 5.52
N ASN A 124 -11.75 -20.52 6.37
CA ASN A 124 -12.19 -20.79 7.73
C ASN A 124 -11.00 -20.99 8.65
N HIS A 125 -10.68 -19.98 9.44
CA HIS A 125 -9.62 -20.05 10.44
C HIS A 125 -9.74 -18.92 11.47
N PRO A 126 -9.27 -19.14 12.72
CA PRO A 126 -9.22 -18.08 13.72
C PRO A 126 -8.22 -16.98 13.32
N ALA A 127 -8.31 -15.81 13.96
CA ALA A 127 -7.29 -14.78 13.84
C ALA A 127 -5.95 -15.29 14.39
N VAL A 128 -4.86 -14.93 13.72
CA VAL A 128 -3.49 -15.20 14.15
C VAL A 128 -2.75 -13.87 14.26
N VAL A 129 -2.47 -13.43 15.47
CA VAL A 129 -1.55 -12.32 15.73
C VAL A 129 -0.28 -12.89 16.37
N GLN A 130 0.86 -12.68 15.72
CA GLN A 130 2.15 -13.17 16.17
C GLN A 130 3.19 -12.05 16.16
N VAL A 131 3.75 -11.75 17.33
CA VAL A 131 4.92 -10.86 17.46
C VAL A 131 6.16 -11.68 17.13
N LEU A 132 6.90 -11.25 16.12
CA LEU A 132 8.13 -11.90 15.64
C LEU A 132 9.38 -11.19 16.13
N LEU A 133 9.31 -9.86 16.25
CA LEU A 133 10.30 -9.02 16.90
C LEU A 133 9.57 -7.99 17.76
N GLU A 134 10.06 -7.79 18.98
CA GLU A 134 9.59 -6.80 19.93
C GLU A 134 10.73 -5.84 20.29
N GLY A 135 10.61 -4.56 19.94
CA GLY A 135 11.69 -3.60 20.09
C GLY A 135 12.08 -3.27 21.53
N SER A 136 11.22 -3.58 22.50
CA SER A 136 11.58 -3.47 23.92
C SER A 136 12.48 -4.61 24.42
N LYS A 137 12.55 -5.74 23.70
CA LYS A 137 13.25 -6.97 24.10
C LYS A 137 14.37 -7.35 23.15
N ASP A 138 14.08 -7.39 21.85
CA ASP A 138 14.98 -7.94 20.84
C ASP A 138 16.05 -6.92 20.43
N ARG A 139 17.27 -7.42 20.33
CA ARG A 139 18.46 -6.63 19.97
C ARG A 139 19.13 -7.21 18.73
N ASP A 140 19.71 -6.33 17.93
CA ASP A 140 20.58 -6.74 16.83
C ASP A 140 21.94 -7.25 17.34
N ILE A 141 22.78 -7.77 16.44
CA ILE A 141 24.13 -8.27 16.78
C ILE A 141 25.07 -7.20 17.36
N THR A 142 24.69 -5.92 17.28
CA THR A 142 25.44 -4.79 17.84
C THR A 142 24.85 -4.26 19.15
N GLY A 143 23.78 -4.89 19.66
CA GLY A 143 23.11 -4.51 20.91
C GLY A 143 22.06 -3.41 20.79
N HIS A 144 21.76 -2.91 19.58
CA HIS A 144 20.71 -1.90 19.39
C HIS A 144 19.32 -2.54 19.34
N THR A 145 18.28 -1.80 19.73
CA THR A 145 16.88 -2.24 19.65
C THR A 145 16.47 -2.53 18.20
N MET A 146 15.71 -3.61 18.03
CA MET A 146 15.05 -3.94 16.75
C MET A 146 13.71 -3.20 16.63
N PRO A 147 13.22 -2.90 15.42
CA PRO A 147 11.83 -2.46 15.24
C PRO A 147 10.86 -3.61 15.53
N ASN A 148 9.61 -3.29 15.90
CA ASN A 148 8.59 -4.32 16.07
C ASN A 148 8.25 -4.95 14.71
N LEU A 149 8.10 -6.27 14.66
CA LEU A 149 7.59 -7.00 13.50
C LEU A 149 6.44 -7.89 13.94
N VAL A 150 5.24 -7.64 13.41
CA VAL A 150 4.01 -8.33 13.80
C VAL A 150 3.35 -8.95 12.57
N TYR A 151 3.18 -10.26 12.58
CA TYR A 151 2.39 -11.00 11.59
C TYR A 151 0.92 -11.03 12.02
N VAL A 152 0.02 -10.73 11.09
CA VAL A 152 -1.42 -10.68 11.31
C VAL A 152 -2.14 -11.44 10.21
N SER A 153 -2.86 -12.49 10.56
CA SER A 153 -3.90 -13.08 9.72
C SER A 153 -5.24 -12.87 10.42
N ARG A 154 -6.18 -12.21 9.75
CA ARG A 154 -7.51 -11.92 10.33
C ARG A 154 -8.35 -13.18 10.43
N GLU A 155 -9.33 -13.22 11.32
CA GLU A 155 -10.27 -14.35 11.35
C GLU A 155 -11.12 -14.37 10.08
N LYS A 156 -11.34 -15.56 9.53
CA LYS A 156 -12.24 -15.80 8.40
C LYS A 156 -13.22 -16.91 8.72
N ARG A 157 -14.47 -16.70 8.30
CA ARG A 157 -15.57 -17.67 8.43
C ARG A 157 -16.29 -17.84 7.10
N PRO A 158 -16.69 -19.07 6.72
CA PRO A 158 -17.44 -19.30 5.50
C PRO A 158 -18.72 -18.45 5.46
N GLY A 159 -19.03 -17.89 4.28
CA GLY A 159 -20.23 -17.08 4.06
C GLY A 159 -20.19 -15.66 4.61
N SER A 160 -19.11 -15.25 5.28
CA SER A 160 -18.96 -13.89 5.80
C SER A 160 -18.18 -13.00 4.81
N PRO A 161 -18.73 -11.83 4.40
CA PRO A 161 -17.98 -10.87 3.59
C PRO A 161 -16.74 -10.39 4.33
N HIS A 162 -15.60 -10.37 3.65
CA HIS A 162 -14.32 -9.93 4.24
C HIS A 162 -13.73 -8.72 3.51
N HIS A 163 -14.38 -8.17 2.48
CA HIS A 163 -13.98 -6.89 1.86
C HIS A 163 -12.52 -6.83 1.35
N PHE A 164 -11.97 -7.96 0.91
CA PHE A 164 -10.64 -8.07 0.28
C PHE A 164 -9.54 -7.25 1.02
N LYS A 165 -8.82 -6.39 0.30
CA LYS A 165 -7.73 -5.53 0.81
C LYS A 165 -8.23 -4.49 1.82
N ALA A 166 -9.38 -3.84 1.57
CA ALA A 166 -9.95 -2.85 2.47
C ALA A 166 -10.16 -3.41 3.89
N GLY A 167 -10.74 -4.62 3.98
CA GLY A 167 -10.96 -5.27 5.26
C GLY A 167 -9.67 -5.70 5.96
N ALA A 168 -8.65 -6.11 5.19
CA ALA A 168 -7.35 -6.47 5.76
C ALA A 168 -6.65 -5.23 6.35
N LEU A 169 -6.68 -4.10 5.63
CA LEU A 169 -6.17 -2.81 6.11
C LEU A 169 -6.92 -2.33 7.37
N ASN A 170 -8.24 -2.48 7.41
CA ASN A 170 -9.03 -2.14 8.60
C ASN A 170 -8.66 -2.98 9.83
N VAL A 171 -8.42 -4.28 9.66
CA VAL A 171 -7.91 -5.12 10.75
C VAL A 171 -6.53 -4.65 11.21
N LEU A 172 -5.60 -4.33 10.29
CA LEU A 172 -4.28 -3.80 10.66
C LEU A 172 -4.37 -2.47 11.43
N ILE A 173 -5.26 -1.57 11.03
CA ILE A 173 -5.48 -0.30 11.73
C ILE A 173 -5.91 -0.55 13.18
N ARG A 174 -6.86 -1.49 13.39
CA ARG A 174 -7.33 -1.85 14.74
C ARG A 174 -6.28 -2.55 15.58
N VAL A 175 -5.62 -3.58 15.03
CA VAL A 175 -4.57 -4.34 15.72
C VAL A 175 -3.39 -3.42 16.09
N SER A 176 -2.96 -2.54 15.18
CA SER A 176 -1.91 -1.58 15.49
C SER A 176 -2.33 -0.57 16.57
N ALA A 177 -3.60 -0.16 16.60
CA ALA A 177 -4.12 0.73 17.64
C ALA A 177 -4.10 0.10 19.04
N THR A 178 -4.35 -1.21 19.17
CA THR A 178 -4.28 -1.91 20.46
C THR A 178 -2.86 -2.18 20.94
N MET A 179 -1.90 -2.27 20.01
CA MET A 179 -0.52 -2.67 20.32
C MET A 179 0.45 -1.49 20.45
N THR A 180 0.49 -0.59 19.47
CA THR A 180 1.50 0.50 19.41
C THR A 180 0.89 1.88 19.24
N ASN A 181 -0.34 1.98 18.75
CA ASN A 181 -1.12 3.20 18.59
C ASN A 181 -0.36 4.37 17.93
N ALA A 182 0.51 4.07 16.95
CA ALA A 182 1.34 5.07 16.31
C ALA A 182 0.49 6.16 15.59
N PRO A 183 0.76 7.46 15.76
CA PRO A 183 -0.06 8.54 15.22
C PRO A 183 0.01 8.68 13.69
N VAL A 184 1.04 8.09 13.06
CA VAL A 184 1.23 8.08 11.61
C VAL A 184 1.26 6.63 11.13
N VAL A 185 0.54 6.36 10.05
CA VAL A 185 0.42 5.03 9.44
C VAL A 185 0.85 5.10 7.98
N LEU A 186 1.87 4.32 7.62
CA LEU A 186 2.24 4.08 6.22
C LEU A 186 1.48 2.86 5.70
N THR A 187 0.78 2.99 4.59
CA THR A 187 0.22 1.85 3.85
C THR A 187 1.04 1.54 2.62
N LEU A 188 1.39 0.27 2.45
CA LEU A 188 2.28 -0.18 1.38
C LEU A 188 1.88 -1.58 0.90
N ASP A 189 1.91 -1.77 -0.41
CA ASP A 189 1.67 -3.07 -1.03
C ASP A 189 2.88 -4.00 -0.92
N SER A 190 2.62 -5.32 -0.96
CA SER A 190 3.64 -6.35 -0.76
C SER A 190 4.75 -6.34 -1.84
N ASP A 191 4.47 -5.78 -3.00
CA ASP A 191 5.36 -5.67 -4.15
C ASP A 191 6.02 -4.30 -4.28
N MET A 192 5.82 -3.39 -3.31
CA MET A 192 6.40 -2.05 -3.28
C MET A 192 7.42 -1.95 -2.12
N HIS A 193 8.71 -1.89 -2.42
CA HIS A 193 9.75 -1.74 -1.38
C HIS A 193 10.19 -0.29 -1.22
N SER A 194 10.83 0.02 -0.08
CA SER A 194 11.44 1.34 0.16
C SER A 194 12.71 1.46 -0.66
N ASN A 195 12.79 2.54 -1.41
CA ASN A 195 13.95 2.89 -2.22
C ASN A 195 14.72 4.09 -1.65
N ASP A 196 14.12 4.90 -0.77
CA ASP A 196 14.80 5.96 -0.01
C ASP A 196 14.57 5.78 1.51
N PRO A 197 15.62 5.49 2.30
CA PRO A 197 15.48 5.26 3.73
C PRO A 197 15.08 6.51 4.53
N GLN A 198 15.16 7.70 3.94
CA GLN A 198 14.74 8.96 4.56
C GLN A 198 13.27 9.32 4.28
N THR A 199 12.55 8.49 3.52
CA THR A 199 11.14 8.73 3.17
C THR A 199 10.26 9.07 4.38
N PRO A 200 10.34 8.36 5.53
CA PRO A 200 9.54 8.73 6.70
C PRO A 200 9.81 10.15 7.20
N LEU A 201 11.08 10.58 7.20
CA LEU A 201 11.45 11.94 7.62
C LEU A 201 10.83 12.99 6.68
N ARG A 202 10.85 12.74 5.37
CA ARG A 202 10.21 13.63 4.37
C ARG A 202 8.69 13.75 4.60
N ALA A 203 8.02 12.65 4.89
CA ALA A 203 6.58 12.67 5.17
C ALA A 203 6.28 13.44 6.47
N LEU A 204 7.10 13.24 7.51
CA LEU A 204 6.95 13.92 8.80
C LEU A 204 7.16 15.43 8.71
N CYS A 205 8.00 15.92 7.78
CA CYS A 205 8.13 17.35 7.53
C CYS A 205 6.79 18.01 7.19
N TYR A 206 5.87 17.33 6.51
CA TYR A 206 4.53 17.87 6.25
C TYR A 206 3.58 17.59 7.40
N LEU A 207 3.60 16.37 7.94
CA LEU A 207 2.59 15.96 8.92
C LEU A 207 2.76 16.62 10.29
N LEU A 208 3.99 17.02 10.67
CA LEU A 208 4.30 17.61 11.97
C LEU A 208 4.52 19.13 11.93
N ASP A 209 4.51 19.74 10.75
CA ASP A 209 4.68 21.19 10.61
C ASP A 209 3.41 21.92 11.11
N PRO A 210 3.52 22.79 12.15
CA PRO A 210 2.37 23.51 12.69
C PRO A 210 1.76 24.53 11.72
N ASP A 211 2.51 24.95 10.70
CA ASP A 211 2.03 25.89 9.68
C ASP A 211 1.28 25.19 8.53
N MET A 212 1.32 23.85 8.49
CA MET A 212 0.52 23.07 7.55
C MET A 212 -0.96 23.09 7.91
N ASP A 213 -1.81 22.84 6.91
CA ASP A 213 -3.26 22.79 7.13
C ASP A 213 -3.59 21.77 8.24
N PRO A 214 -4.37 22.16 9.27
CA PRO A 214 -4.72 21.26 10.37
C PRO A 214 -5.51 20.04 9.88
N ASN A 215 -6.21 20.14 8.75
CA ASN A 215 -6.94 19.06 8.11
C ASN A 215 -6.06 18.26 7.14
N LEU A 216 -4.74 18.45 7.10
CA LEU A 216 -3.84 17.57 6.36
C LEU A 216 -3.95 16.14 6.91
N GLY A 217 -4.62 15.27 6.17
CA GLY A 217 -4.88 13.90 6.55
C GLY A 217 -3.78 12.95 6.08
N PHE A 218 -3.21 13.15 4.89
CA PHE A 218 -2.20 12.24 4.36
C PHE A 218 -1.24 12.84 3.33
N VAL A 219 -0.05 12.23 3.22
CA VAL A 219 0.97 12.54 2.23
C VAL A 219 1.13 11.35 1.28
N GLN A 220 0.84 11.57 0.00
CA GLN A 220 0.94 10.56 -1.06
C GLN A 220 2.26 10.71 -1.82
N PHE A 221 3.03 9.63 -1.93
CA PHE A 221 4.20 9.56 -2.80
C PHE A 221 3.83 8.95 -4.16
N PRO A 222 4.56 9.29 -5.24
CA PRO A 222 4.35 8.65 -6.54
C PRO A 222 4.61 7.15 -6.46
N GLN A 223 3.81 6.36 -7.17
CA GLN A 223 4.20 4.98 -7.50
C GLN A 223 5.20 5.02 -8.65
N ALA A 224 6.34 4.37 -8.45
CA ALA A 224 7.35 4.16 -9.47
C ALA A 224 7.66 2.67 -9.55
N PHE A 225 8.05 2.22 -10.73
CA PHE A 225 8.27 0.80 -11.00
C PHE A 225 9.67 0.57 -11.54
N HIS A 226 10.27 -0.56 -11.17
CA HIS A 226 11.52 -1.03 -11.73
C HIS A 226 11.27 -2.12 -12.77
N GLY A 227 12.27 -2.38 -13.64
CA GLY A 227 12.18 -3.43 -14.65
C GLY A 227 11.32 -3.07 -15.87
N ILE A 228 10.93 -1.81 -16.04
CA ILE A 228 10.27 -1.34 -17.25
C ILE A 228 11.31 -1.24 -18.38
N ASN A 229 10.97 -1.81 -19.54
CA ASN A 229 11.87 -1.78 -20.69
C ASN A 229 11.90 -0.38 -21.32
N LYS A 230 12.97 -0.08 -22.07
CA LYS A 230 13.19 1.23 -22.70
C LYS A 230 12.02 1.72 -23.58
N ASN A 231 11.26 0.81 -24.18
CA ASN A 231 10.18 1.15 -25.10
C ASN A 231 8.83 1.38 -24.39
N ASP A 232 8.69 0.88 -23.16
CA ASP A 232 7.48 0.84 -22.35
C ASP A 232 6.18 0.65 -23.16
N ILE A 233 6.14 -0.39 -24.01
CA ILE A 233 5.02 -0.61 -24.95
C ILE A 233 3.66 -0.87 -24.26
N TYR A 234 3.67 -1.18 -22.96
CA TYR A 234 2.45 -1.37 -22.16
C TYR A 234 2.08 -0.13 -21.34
N ALA A 235 2.86 0.96 -21.43
CA ALA A 235 2.72 2.16 -20.61
C ALA A 235 2.68 1.84 -19.10
N GLY A 236 3.54 0.91 -18.68
CA GLY A 236 3.61 0.38 -17.32
C GLY A 236 3.96 1.43 -16.26
N GLU A 237 4.62 2.52 -16.65
CA GLU A 237 4.93 3.62 -15.73
C GLU A 237 3.67 4.33 -15.21
N CYS A 238 2.57 4.29 -15.98
CA CYS A 238 1.30 4.95 -15.64
C CYS A 238 1.49 6.43 -15.19
N ILE A 239 2.43 7.15 -15.83
CA ILE A 239 2.90 8.50 -15.44
C ILE A 239 1.78 9.51 -15.19
N HIS A 240 0.68 9.40 -15.93
CA HIS A 240 -0.46 10.31 -15.78
C HIS A 240 -1.11 10.20 -14.39
N VAL A 241 -1.30 8.99 -13.90
CA VAL A 241 -1.97 8.72 -12.62
C VAL A 241 -1.04 9.02 -11.45
N TYR A 242 0.25 8.69 -11.58
CA TYR A 242 1.17 8.70 -10.44
C TYR A 242 2.07 9.92 -10.36
N GLN A 243 2.25 10.69 -11.44
CA GLN A 243 3.16 11.84 -11.44
C GLN A 243 2.50 13.12 -11.98
N ILE A 244 1.76 13.06 -13.08
CA ILE A 244 1.27 14.28 -13.75
C ILE A 244 0.01 14.84 -13.07
N HIS A 245 -1.06 14.04 -12.97
CA HIS A 245 -2.32 14.52 -12.41
C HIS A 245 -2.23 14.87 -10.91
N PRO A 246 -1.50 14.12 -10.06
CA PRO A 246 -1.34 14.47 -8.65
C PRO A 246 -0.83 15.89 -8.43
N ILE A 247 0.12 16.37 -9.24
CA ILE A 247 0.66 17.73 -9.15
C ILE A 247 -0.43 18.79 -9.38
N GLY A 248 -1.32 18.56 -10.35
CA GLY A 248 -2.44 19.47 -10.60
C GLY A 248 -3.47 19.48 -9.47
N MET A 249 -3.75 18.31 -8.88
CA MET A 249 -4.67 18.18 -7.74
C MET A 249 -4.08 18.75 -6.44
N ASP A 250 -2.76 18.77 -6.31
CA ASP A 250 -2.05 19.34 -5.15
C ASP A 250 -2.29 20.84 -4.98
N GLY A 251 -2.53 21.56 -6.09
CA GLY A 251 -2.96 22.96 -6.05
C GLY A 251 -4.41 23.18 -5.59
N LEU A 252 -5.18 22.12 -5.34
CA LEU A 252 -6.55 22.16 -4.84
C LEU A 252 -6.62 21.66 -3.38
N ALA A 253 -6.97 20.39 -3.18
CA ALA A 253 -7.06 19.77 -1.85
C ALA A 253 -6.08 18.59 -1.69
N GLY A 254 -5.22 18.35 -2.68
CA GLY A 254 -4.26 17.24 -2.69
C GLY A 254 -4.63 16.10 -3.63
N PRO A 255 -3.71 15.16 -3.89
CA PRO A 255 -4.00 13.97 -4.69
C PRO A 255 -4.88 12.97 -3.92
N PHE A 256 -5.64 12.15 -4.65
CA PHE A 256 -6.33 11.01 -4.03
C PHE A 256 -5.33 9.90 -3.66
N HIS A 257 -5.75 9.03 -2.75
CA HIS A 257 -4.97 7.86 -2.36
C HIS A 257 -4.95 6.81 -3.48
N VAL A 258 -3.75 6.37 -3.87
CA VAL A 258 -3.55 5.38 -4.96
C VAL A 258 -3.21 3.97 -4.45
N GLY A 259 -3.41 3.69 -3.17
CA GLY A 259 -3.37 2.32 -2.61
C GLY A 259 -2.05 1.89 -1.98
N THR A 260 -0.96 2.65 -2.18
CA THR A 260 0.38 2.36 -1.65
C THR A 260 1.21 3.64 -1.50
N GLY A 261 2.29 3.61 -0.72
CA GLY A 261 3.22 4.73 -0.56
C GLY A 261 2.58 5.98 0.07
N CYS A 262 1.63 5.78 0.99
CA CYS A 262 0.84 6.87 1.57
C CYS A 262 0.98 6.90 3.09
N PHE A 263 1.36 8.06 3.64
CA PHE A 263 1.47 8.30 5.09
C PHE A 263 0.23 9.04 5.57
N PHE A 264 -0.58 8.39 6.39
CA PHE A 264 -1.80 8.94 6.98
C PHE A 264 -1.56 9.39 8.42
N ARG A 265 -2.16 10.51 8.84
CA ARG A 265 -2.47 10.74 10.25
C ARG A 265 -3.51 9.70 10.66
N ARG A 266 -3.30 8.98 11.76
CA ARG A 266 -4.21 7.91 12.22
C ARG A 266 -5.65 8.40 12.37
N GLU A 267 -5.84 9.64 12.76
CA GLU A 267 -7.13 10.29 12.99
C GLU A 267 -8.08 10.24 11.79
N VAL A 268 -7.55 10.21 10.56
CA VAL A 268 -8.37 10.08 9.34
C VAL A 268 -9.22 8.80 9.34
N PHE A 269 -8.75 7.75 10.01
CA PHE A 269 -9.47 6.49 10.10
C PHE A 269 -10.58 6.51 11.16
N SER A 270 -10.65 7.54 12.00
CA SER A 270 -11.70 7.72 13.00
C SER A 270 -12.91 8.49 12.48
N GLY A 271 -12.83 9.11 11.29
CA GLY A 271 -13.94 9.79 10.63
C GLY A 271 -13.60 11.24 10.24
N VAL A 272 -14.59 12.13 10.40
CA VAL A 272 -14.49 13.56 10.08
C VAL A 272 -13.41 14.24 10.94
N PRO A 273 -12.66 15.22 10.42
CA PRO A 273 -11.70 15.99 11.23
C PRO A 273 -12.38 16.55 12.48
N SER A 274 -11.87 16.16 13.66
CA SER A 274 -12.31 16.73 14.93
C SER A 274 -11.14 17.42 15.61
N ARG A 275 -11.38 18.63 16.14
CA ARG A 275 -10.36 19.39 16.90
C ARG A 275 -10.11 18.84 18.31
N THR A 276 -10.90 17.86 18.75
CA THR A 276 -10.69 17.18 20.03
C THR A 276 -9.86 15.93 19.79
N PRO A 277 -8.65 15.80 20.37
CA PRO A 277 -7.88 14.56 20.33
C PRO A 277 -8.78 13.41 20.78
N GLY A 278 -8.95 12.42 19.90
CA GLY A 278 -9.67 11.20 20.25
C GLY A 278 -8.97 10.54 21.43
N LEU A 279 -9.64 10.53 22.59
CA LEU A 279 -9.18 9.87 23.80
C LEU A 279 -9.10 8.35 23.53
N SER A 280 -7.97 7.87 23.02
CA SER A 280 -7.68 6.43 23.03
C SER A 280 -7.25 6.05 24.44
N SER A 281 -7.76 4.93 24.95
CA SER A 281 -7.37 4.37 26.25
C SER A 281 -5.86 4.20 26.35
N ASP A 282 -5.17 5.16 26.96
CA ASP A 282 -3.70 5.21 27.11
C ASP A 282 -3.15 4.02 27.92
N HIS A 283 -4.00 3.35 28.70
CA HIS A 283 -3.57 2.30 29.63
C HIS A 283 -3.07 1.00 28.97
N LEU A 284 -3.49 0.68 27.73
CA LEU A 284 -3.01 -0.52 27.04
C LEU A 284 -1.71 -0.26 26.26
N VAL A 285 -1.49 0.95 25.78
CA VAL A 285 -0.32 1.34 24.97
C VAL A 285 0.97 1.33 25.80
N SER A 286 0.87 1.48 27.13
CA SER A 286 2.05 1.41 28.02
C SER A 286 2.58 0.00 28.25
N LYS A 287 1.83 -1.05 27.88
CA LYS A 287 2.23 -2.45 28.08
C LYS A 287 3.06 -2.95 26.87
N SER A 288 3.98 -3.88 27.14
CA SER A 288 4.72 -4.63 26.11
C SER A 288 3.75 -5.27 25.10
N ILE A 289 4.07 -5.23 23.81
CA ILE A 289 3.19 -5.76 22.75
C ILE A 289 3.03 -7.29 22.82
N GLY A 290 3.97 -7.97 23.48
CA GLY A 290 3.89 -9.40 23.81
C GLY A 290 3.08 -9.71 25.08
N ASN A 291 2.52 -8.71 25.75
CA ASN A 291 1.69 -8.93 26.94
C ASN A 291 0.40 -9.67 26.57
N LYS A 292 -0.03 -10.62 27.44
CA LYS A 292 -1.22 -11.47 27.19
C LYS A 292 -2.50 -10.66 27.00
N GLU A 293 -2.71 -9.56 27.73
CA GLU A 293 -3.89 -8.72 27.59
C GLU A 293 -3.90 -7.95 26.26
N VAL A 294 -2.73 -7.41 25.87
CA VAL A 294 -2.57 -6.71 24.59
C VAL A 294 -2.79 -7.67 23.43
N LEU A 295 -2.23 -8.87 23.50
CA LEU A 295 -2.45 -9.92 22.51
C LEU A 295 -3.91 -10.37 22.46
N ALA A 296 -4.58 -10.54 23.61
CA ALA A 296 -6.00 -10.88 23.65
C ALA A 296 -6.87 -9.79 23.01
N SER A 297 -6.57 -8.52 23.28
CA SER A 297 -7.23 -7.38 22.64
C SER A 297 -6.99 -7.35 21.13
N ALA A 298 -5.75 -7.58 20.69
CA ALA A 298 -5.40 -7.66 19.27
C ALA A 298 -6.16 -8.79 18.54
N HIS A 299 -6.29 -9.98 19.15
CA HIS A 299 -7.09 -11.07 18.58
C HIS A 299 -8.58 -10.71 18.54
N HIS A 300 -9.12 -10.07 19.58
CA HIS A 300 -10.52 -9.65 19.62
C HIS A 300 -10.87 -8.66 18.51
N VAL A 301 -10.03 -7.64 18.28
CA VAL A 301 -10.27 -6.65 17.22
C VAL A 301 -10.01 -7.18 15.80
N ALA A 302 -9.32 -8.33 15.68
CA ALA A 302 -9.10 -9.05 14.43
C ALA A 302 -10.18 -10.09 14.09
N ALA A 303 -11.19 -10.23 14.96
CA ALA A 303 -12.30 -11.16 14.77
C ALA A 303 -13.19 -10.76 13.58
N TRP A 304 -13.78 -11.77 12.92
CA TRP A 304 -14.57 -11.58 11.70
C TRP A 304 -15.84 -10.74 11.92
N ASN A 305 -16.42 -10.82 13.11
CA ASN A 305 -17.67 -10.16 13.48
C ASN A 305 -17.46 -8.82 14.21
N TYR A 306 -16.21 -8.38 14.42
CA TYR A 306 -15.92 -7.14 15.16
C TYR A 306 -16.60 -5.91 14.53
N GLU A 307 -16.76 -5.93 13.21
CA GLU A 307 -17.33 -4.81 12.45
C GLU A 307 -18.87 -4.82 12.42
N ASN A 308 -19.51 -5.89 12.91
CA ASN A 308 -20.97 -6.01 12.90
C ASN A 308 -21.60 -4.90 13.74
N GLN A 309 -22.60 -4.22 13.16
CA GLN A 309 -23.31 -3.10 13.80
C GLN A 309 -22.39 -1.92 14.20
N THR A 310 -21.24 -1.79 13.55
CA THR A 310 -20.34 -0.65 13.71
C THR A 310 -20.32 0.23 12.46
N ASN A 311 -19.57 1.35 12.52
CA ASN A 311 -19.35 2.22 11.37
C ASN A 311 -18.13 1.83 10.52
N TRP A 312 -17.41 0.73 10.86
CA TRP A 312 -16.23 0.29 10.11
C TRP A 312 -16.59 0.00 8.66
N GLY A 313 -15.73 0.44 7.74
CA GLY A 313 -15.98 0.30 6.31
C GLY A 313 -16.96 1.30 5.71
N THR A 314 -17.83 1.92 6.51
CA THR A 314 -18.84 2.87 6.01
C THR A 314 -18.47 4.31 6.31
N LYS A 315 -18.09 4.63 7.55
CA LYS A 315 -17.66 5.97 7.99
C LYS A 315 -16.30 6.01 8.69
N ILE A 316 -15.76 4.87 9.12
CA ILE A 316 -14.43 4.78 9.75
C ILE A 316 -13.57 3.73 9.04
N GLY A 317 -12.25 3.90 9.06
CA GLY A 317 -11.29 3.08 8.33
C GLY A 317 -11.31 3.26 6.81
N TYR A 318 -10.72 2.31 6.09
CA TYR A 318 -10.90 2.15 4.65
C TYR A 318 -12.35 1.88 4.30
N ARG A 319 -12.84 2.53 3.24
CA ARG A 319 -14.23 2.51 2.82
C ARG A 319 -14.53 1.28 1.95
N TYR A 320 -15.62 0.58 2.25
CA TYR A 320 -16.10 -0.58 1.51
C TYR A 320 -17.06 -0.16 0.39
N GLY A 321 -17.21 -1.02 -0.61
CA GLY A 321 -18.23 -0.87 -1.66
C GLY A 321 -17.69 -0.55 -3.06
N SER A 322 -16.36 -0.56 -3.25
CA SER A 322 -15.73 -0.49 -4.57
C SER A 322 -14.54 -1.44 -4.66
N LEU A 323 -14.27 -1.99 -5.84
CA LEU A 323 -13.02 -2.70 -6.16
C LEU A 323 -11.77 -1.80 -6.20
N CYS A 324 -11.96 -0.47 -6.10
CA CYS A 324 -10.93 0.55 -5.93
C CYS A 324 -11.13 1.24 -4.57
N GLU A 325 -10.90 0.49 -3.49
CA GLU A 325 -11.06 1.00 -2.13
C GLU A 325 -10.11 2.16 -1.83
N ASP A 326 -8.98 2.20 -2.50
CA ASP A 326 -7.96 3.25 -2.40
C ASP A 326 -8.51 4.60 -2.85
N TYR A 327 -8.93 4.68 -4.11
CA TYR A 327 -9.56 5.84 -4.72
C TYR A 327 -10.82 6.24 -3.94
N PHE A 328 -11.66 5.27 -3.59
CA PHE A 328 -12.91 5.55 -2.88
C PHE A 328 -12.67 6.09 -1.46
N THR A 329 -11.70 5.52 -0.73
CA THR A 329 -11.34 6.02 0.60
C THR A 329 -10.77 7.42 0.52
N GLY A 330 -9.82 7.69 -0.39
CA GLY A 330 -9.25 9.02 -0.58
C GLY A 330 -10.33 10.07 -0.93
N TYR A 331 -11.22 9.73 -1.86
CA TYR A 331 -12.37 10.58 -2.22
C TYR A 331 -13.27 10.89 -1.02
N ARG A 332 -13.63 9.87 -0.25
CA ARG A 332 -14.48 10.03 0.93
C ARG A 332 -13.83 10.89 2.00
N LEU A 333 -12.52 10.73 2.24
CA LEU A 333 -11.78 11.57 3.17
C LEU A 333 -11.79 13.04 2.75
N HIS A 334 -11.58 13.33 1.45
CA HIS A 334 -11.68 14.70 0.94
C HIS A 334 -13.10 15.26 1.09
N CYS A 335 -14.14 14.49 0.79
CA CYS A 335 -15.53 14.89 1.07
C CYS A 335 -15.84 15.11 2.54
N GLU A 336 -15.05 14.54 3.44
CA GLU A 336 -15.19 14.73 4.88
C GLU A 336 -14.34 15.93 5.38
N GLY A 337 -13.65 16.64 4.47
CA GLY A 337 -12.90 17.86 4.75
C GLY A 337 -11.41 17.65 4.99
N TRP A 338 -10.91 16.41 4.90
CA TRP A 338 -9.46 16.14 4.94
C TRP A 338 -8.78 16.63 3.67
N LYS A 339 -7.52 17.04 3.78
CA LYS A 339 -6.65 17.38 2.67
C LYS A 339 -5.49 16.39 2.55
N SER A 340 -4.82 16.42 1.42
CA SER A 340 -3.59 15.65 1.20
C SER A 340 -2.52 16.49 0.53
N ILE A 341 -1.30 15.96 0.52
CA ILE A 341 -0.14 16.54 -0.16
C ILE A 341 0.49 15.49 -1.07
N PHE A 342 0.97 15.92 -2.23
CA PHE A 342 1.80 15.11 -3.12
C PHE A 342 3.30 15.36 -2.86
N CYS A 343 4.01 14.35 -2.34
CA CYS A 343 5.46 14.44 -2.16
C CYS A 343 6.21 13.67 -3.24
N ASN A 344 6.83 14.39 -4.18
CA ASN A 344 7.59 13.82 -5.30
C ASN A 344 9.10 14.10 -5.18
N PRO A 345 9.85 13.33 -4.36
CA PRO A 345 11.30 13.48 -4.26
C PRO A 345 12.01 13.06 -5.55
N LYS A 346 13.20 13.63 -5.81
CA LYS A 346 14.03 13.31 -6.99
C LYS A 346 14.37 11.82 -7.10
N ARG A 347 14.68 11.17 -5.97
CA ARG A 347 14.80 9.71 -5.88
C ARG A 347 13.40 9.17 -5.54
N PRO A 348 12.83 8.25 -6.33
CA PRO A 348 11.55 7.63 -5.98
C PRO A 348 11.62 7.05 -4.57
N ALA A 349 10.64 7.39 -3.72
CA ALA A 349 10.59 6.90 -2.34
C ALA A 349 10.33 5.39 -2.26
N PHE A 350 9.49 4.90 -3.17
CA PHE A 350 9.08 3.51 -3.26
C PHE A 350 9.27 3.01 -4.69
N LEU A 351 9.65 1.73 -4.83
CA LEU A 351 9.75 1.05 -6.11
C LEU A 351 8.97 -0.26 -6.06
N GLY A 352 8.14 -0.50 -7.07
CA GLY A 352 7.45 -1.78 -7.24
C GLY A 352 7.69 -2.46 -8.56
N ARG A 353 7.02 -3.61 -8.74
CA ARG A 353 7.06 -4.38 -9.98
C ARG A 353 5.84 -4.06 -10.85
N ALA A 354 6.10 -3.57 -12.06
CA ALA A 354 5.04 -3.39 -13.05
C ALA A 354 4.55 -4.76 -13.58
N PRO A 355 3.30 -4.87 -14.07
CA PRO A 355 2.84 -6.05 -14.80
C PRO A 355 3.74 -6.38 -15.99
N ILE A 356 4.29 -7.60 -16.01
CA ILE A 356 5.25 -8.03 -17.05
C ILE A 356 4.59 -8.57 -18.33
N ASN A 357 3.27 -8.76 -18.33
CA ASN A 357 2.54 -9.26 -19.49
C ASN A 357 1.18 -8.56 -19.66
N LEU A 358 0.69 -8.56 -20.91
CA LEU A 358 -0.52 -7.88 -21.31
C LEU A 358 -1.77 -8.38 -20.57
N ASN A 359 -1.88 -9.69 -20.32
CA ASN A 359 -3.07 -10.25 -19.65
C ASN A 359 -3.24 -9.73 -18.22
N VAL A 360 -2.13 -9.61 -17.48
CA VAL A 360 -2.14 -9.02 -16.12
C VAL A 360 -2.49 -7.54 -16.19
N CYS A 361 -1.90 -6.79 -17.13
CA CYS A 361 -2.21 -5.37 -17.33
C CYS A 361 -3.70 -5.13 -17.67
N LEU A 362 -4.27 -5.93 -18.58
CA LEU A 362 -5.69 -5.84 -18.95
C LEU A 362 -6.61 -6.22 -17.79
N SER A 363 -6.25 -7.26 -17.02
CA SER A 363 -7.02 -7.67 -15.84
C SER A 363 -7.03 -6.59 -14.76
N GLN A 364 -5.89 -5.95 -14.53
CA GLN A 364 -5.76 -4.82 -13.60
C GLN A 364 -6.58 -3.62 -14.08
N SER A 365 -6.46 -3.25 -15.37
CA SER A 365 -7.21 -2.15 -15.98
C SER A 365 -8.73 -2.38 -15.94
N LYS A 366 -9.18 -3.63 -16.17
CA LYS A 366 -10.60 -4.01 -16.03
C LYS A 366 -11.08 -3.82 -14.59
N ARG A 367 -10.32 -4.30 -13.60
CA ARG A 367 -10.67 -4.13 -12.18
C ARG A 367 -10.78 -2.66 -11.80
N TRP A 368 -9.81 -1.84 -12.23
CA TRP A 368 -9.86 -0.38 -12.04
C TRP A 368 -11.10 0.22 -12.70
N GLY A 369 -11.38 -0.14 -13.94
CA GLY A 369 -12.54 0.36 -14.66
C GLY A 369 -13.86 0.04 -13.96
N VAL A 370 -14.04 -1.20 -13.50
CA VAL A 370 -15.23 -1.59 -12.73
C VAL A 370 -15.32 -0.81 -11.42
N GLY A 371 -14.25 -0.78 -10.63
CA GLY A 371 -14.25 -0.10 -9.34
C GLY A 371 -14.50 1.41 -9.43
N LEU A 372 -13.93 2.07 -10.44
CA LEU A 372 -14.15 3.50 -10.69
C LEU A 372 -15.61 3.79 -11.08
N LEU A 373 -16.22 2.95 -11.93
CA LEU A 373 -17.64 3.09 -12.29
C LEU A 373 -18.57 2.77 -11.13
N GLU A 374 -18.22 1.83 -10.26
CA GLU A 374 -18.94 1.60 -9.00
C GLU A 374 -19.00 2.91 -8.21
N VAL A 375 -17.88 3.62 -8.01
CA VAL A 375 -17.89 4.94 -7.33
C VAL A 375 -18.67 5.99 -8.12
N GLY A 376 -18.54 6.01 -9.45
CA GLY A 376 -19.22 6.96 -10.33
C GLY A 376 -20.74 6.88 -10.25
N PHE A 377 -21.32 5.67 -10.22
CA PHE A 377 -22.77 5.46 -10.22
C PHE A 377 -23.39 5.23 -8.84
N PHE A 378 -22.58 5.16 -7.77
CA PHE A 378 -23.09 4.93 -6.42
C PHE A 378 -23.63 6.21 -5.75
N LYS A 379 -24.26 6.07 -4.57
CA LYS A 379 -24.88 7.16 -3.80
C LYS A 379 -23.94 8.36 -3.55
N HIS A 380 -22.63 8.11 -3.48
CA HIS A 380 -21.63 9.15 -3.27
C HIS A 380 -20.95 9.58 -4.58
N SER A 381 -21.66 9.62 -5.70
CA SER A 381 -21.11 9.99 -7.00
C SER A 381 -20.33 11.32 -6.97
N PRO A 382 -19.13 11.40 -7.56
CA PRO A 382 -18.36 12.64 -7.64
C PRO A 382 -19.07 13.81 -8.34
N ILE A 383 -19.98 13.54 -9.27
CA ILE A 383 -20.70 14.59 -10.03
C ILE A 383 -21.82 15.24 -9.19
N VAL A 384 -22.41 14.52 -8.24
CA VAL A 384 -23.47 15.07 -7.40
C VAL A 384 -22.92 15.37 -6.02
N PHE A 385 -22.54 14.33 -5.29
CA PHE A 385 -22.02 14.44 -3.93
C PHE A 385 -20.67 15.15 -3.90
N GLY A 386 -19.74 14.79 -4.80
CA GLY A 386 -18.41 15.41 -4.84
C GLY A 386 -18.44 16.90 -5.13
N LEU A 387 -19.20 17.35 -6.15
CA LEU A 387 -19.32 18.78 -6.46
C LEU A 387 -19.91 19.58 -5.29
N MET A 388 -20.80 18.97 -4.49
CA MET A 388 -21.38 19.60 -3.31
C MET A 388 -20.38 19.70 -2.14
N GLU A 389 -19.67 18.63 -1.83
CA GLU A 389 -18.82 18.56 -0.62
C GLU A 389 -17.42 19.15 -0.81
N ILE A 390 -16.78 18.95 -1.97
CA ILE A 390 -15.38 19.38 -2.23
C ILE A 390 -15.26 20.44 -3.32
N GLY A 391 -16.39 20.98 -3.75
CA GLY A 391 -16.47 22.02 -4.76
C GLY A 391 -16.24 21.53 -6.20
N PRO A 392 -16.47 22.41 -7.18
CA PRO A 392 -16.60 22.01 -8.57
C PRO A 392 -15.29 21.49 -9.19
N LEU A 393 -14.16 22.14 -8.93
CA LEU A 393 -12.88 21.75 -9.53
C LEU A 393 -12.43 20.37 -9.02
N MET A 394 -12.43 20.19 -7.70
CA MET A 394 -12.00 18.91 -7.11
C MET A 394 -12.99 17.78 -7.40
N GLY A 395 -14.29 18.05 -7.33
CA GLY A 395 -15.31 17.07 -7.70
C GLY A 395 -15.21 16.66 -9.17
N LEU A 396 -14.86 17.57 -10.09
CA LEU A 396 -14.57 17.25 -11.49
C LEU A 396 -13.29 16.43 -11.66
N CYS A 397 -12.23 16.68 -10.89
CA CYS A 397 -11.03 15.84 -10.89
C CYS A 397 -11.38 14.39 -10.55
N TYR A 398 -12.14 14.17 -9.48
CA TYR A 398 -12.63 12.84 -9.12
C TYR A 398 -13.57 12.28 -10.20
N ALA A 399 -14.55 13.05 -10.67
CA ALA A 399 -15.47 12.60 -11.72
C ALA A 399 -14.74 12.14 -12.99
N ASN A 400 -13.69 12.86 -13.40
CA ASN A 400 -12.86 12.49 -14.54
C ASN A 400 -12.28 11.07 -14.38
N TYR A 401 -11.79 10.70 -13.20
CA TYR A 401 -11.32 9.34 -12.94
C TYR A 401 -12.46 8.33 -12.89
N ALA A 402 -13.51 8.61 -12.11
CA ALA A 402 -14.64 7.69 -11.92
C ALA A 402 -15.30 7.30 -13.25
N PHE A 403 -15.45 8.26 -14.19
CA PHE A 403 -16.12 8.04 -15.47
C PHE A 403 -15.15 7.84 -16.65
N ARG A 404 -13.83 7.86 -16.42
CA ARG A 404 -12.81 7.55 -17.45
C ARG A 404 -13.11 6.25 -18.21
N PRO A 405 -13.56 5.15 -17.57
CA PRO A 405 -13.85 3.91 -18.28
C PRO A 405 -14.94 4.06 -19.36
N LEU A 406 -15.86 5.02 -19.22
CA LEU A 406 -16.90 5.29 -20.22
C LEU A 406 -16.34 5.86 -21.53
N TRP A 407 -15.11 6.41 -21.53
CA TRP A 407 -14.46 6.92 -22.74
C TRP A 407 -14.24 5.81 -23.76
N SER A 408 -14.19 4.54 -23.33
CA SER A 408 -14.14 3.39 -24.23
C SER A 408 -15.29 3.42 -25.26
N ILE A 409 -16.50 3.86 -24.88
CA ILE A 409 -17.66 3.89 -25.78
C ILE A 409 -17.47 4.86 -26.95
N PRO A 410 -17.30 6.19 -26.75
CA PRO A 410 -17.12 7.12 -27.85
C PRO A 410 -15.82 6.85 -28.61
N ILE A 411 -14.74 6.39 -27.95
CA ILE A 411 -13.49 6.02 -28.62
C ILE A 411 -13.73 4.84 -29.57
N THR A 412 -14.44 3.80 -29.14
CA THR A 412 -14.77 2.66 -30.00
C THR A 412 -15.63 3.09 -31.18
N ILE A 413 -16.67 3.91 -30.95
CA ILE A 413 -17.51 4.44 -32.04
C ILE A 413 -16.66 5.23 -33.04
N TYR A 414 -15.84 6.16 -32.55
CA TYR A 414 -14.97 6.98 -33.37
C TYR A 414 -13.92 6.15 -34.13
N ALA A 415 -13.42 5.07 -33.52
CA ALA A 415 -12.45 4.18 -34.13
C ALA A 415 -13.00 3.32 -35.27
N PHE A 416 -14.33 3.11 -35.36
CA PHE A 416 -14.99 2.37 -36.45
C PHE A 416 -15.66 3.28 -37.49
N LEU A 417 -15.94 4.53 -37.14
CA LEU A 417 -16.67 5.47 -38.00
C LEU A 417 -15.98 5.69 -39.36
N PRO A 418 -14.64 5.89 -39.45
CA PRO A 418 -13.97 6.06 -40.74
C PRO A 418 -14.01 4.85 -41.66
N GLN A 419 -13.88 3.64 -41.09
CA GLN A 419 -13.87 2.39 -41.84
C GLN A 419 -15.27 2.12 -42.41
N LEU A 420 -16.32 2.36 -41.62
CA LEU A 420 -17.70 2.25 -42.09
C LEU A 420 -18.02 3.29 -43.17
N ALA A 421 -17.56 4.53 -42.99
CA ALA A 421 -17.74 5.58 -43.98
C ALA A 421 -17.04 5.25 -45.31
N LEU A 422 -15.81 4.71 -45.26
CA LEU A 422 -15.05 4.25 -46.42
C LEU A 422 -15.76 3.10 -47.14
N LEU A 423 -16.23 2.08 -46.41
CA LEU A 423 -16.96 0.94 -46.97
C LEU A 423 -18.29 1.34 -47.63
N LYS A 424 -18.95 2.39 -47.12
CA LYS A 424 -20.23 2.88 -47.64
C LYS A 424 -20.08 4.00 -48.68
N GLY A 425 -18.86 4.46 -48.94
CA GLY A 425 -18.62 5.59 -49.85
C GLY A 425 -19.26 6.91 -49.40
N VAL A 426 -19.53 7.06 -48.11
CA VAL A 426 -20.13 8.27 -47.53
C VAL A 426 -19.06 9.13 -46.90
N SER A 427 -19.20 10.45 -47.03
CA SER A 427 -18.30 11.40 -46.37
C SER A 427 -18.73 11.59 -44.92
N ILE A 428 -17.79 11.47 -43.97
CA ILE A 428 -18.05 11.72 -42.54
C ILE A 428 -18.34 13.20 -42.29
N PHE A 429 -17.61 14.05 -43.00
CA PHE A 429 -17.75 15.50 -42.93
C PHE A 429 -18.47 16.02 -44.17
N PRO A 430 -19.27 17.11 -44.07
CA PRO A 430 -19.89 17.72 -45.23
C PRO A 430 -18.84 18.12 -46.27
N LYS A 431 -19.16 17.95 -47.56
CA LYS A 431 -18.32 18.45 -48.65
C LYS A 431 -18.33 19.98 -48.57
N VAL A 432 -17.16 20.58 -48.39
CA VAL A 432 -17.02 22.02 -48.15
C VAL A 432 -17.36 22.80 -49.42
N CYS A 433 -18.37 23.67 -49.37
CA CYS A 433 -18.49 24.81 -50.28
C CYS A 433 -17.76 26.01 -49.66
N VAL A 434 -16.53 26.27 -50.13
CA VAL A 434 -15.76 27.54 -50.06
C VAL A 434 -15.45 28.16 -48.68
N HIS A 435 -16.01 27.74 -47.54
CA HIS A 435 -15.85 28.46 -46.25
C HIS A 435 -15.43 27.63 -45.02
N SER A 436 -14.84 26.44 -45.17
CA SER A 436 -14.31 25.71 -44.00
C SER A 436 -12.92 25.15 -44.22
N SER A 437 -11.92 26.05 -44.22
CA SER A 437 -10.51 25.76 -43.92
C SER A 437 -9.75 27.08 -43.68
N ILE A 438 -9.38 27.43 -42.43
CA ILE A 438 -8.21 28.28 -42.13
C ILE A 438 -7.60 27.89 -40.77
N SER A 439 -6.28 27.58 -40.75
CA SER A 439 -5.25 28.21 -39.87
C SER A 439 -3.85 27.65 -40.14
N ILE A 440 -2.90 28.53 -40.47
CA ILE A 440 -1.45 28.39 -40.24
C ILE A 440 -1.04 29.63 -39.43
N ILE A 441 -0.30 29.42 -38.34
CA ILE A 441 0.43 30.49 -37.63
C ILE A 441 1.90 30.12 -37.72
N ASP A 442 2.65 30.86 -38.53
CA ASP A 442 4.11 30.80 -38.59
C ASP A 442 4.70 31.80 -37.60
N PHE A 443 5.62 31.33 -36.74
CA PHE A 443 6.54 32.21 -36.04
C PHE A 443 7.89 32.18 -36.76
N ARG A 444 8.37 33.34 -37.20
CA ARG A 444 9.79 33.55 -37.49
C ARG A 444 10.46 34.13 -36.25
N LEU A 445 11.72 33.71 -36.03
CA LEU A 445 12.59 34.16 -34.94
C LEU A 445 12.65 35.69 -34.82
#